data_AF-A0A1R4IJ72-F1
#
_entry.id   AF-A0A1R4IJ72-F1
#
_cell.length_a   1.000
_cell.length_b   1.000
_cell.length_c   1.000
_cell.angle_alpha   90.00
_cell.angle_beta   90.00
_cell.angle_gamma   90.00
#
_symmetry.space_group_name_H-M   'P 1'
#
loop_
_entity.id
_entity.type
_entity.pdbx_description
1 polymer ?
#
loop_
_entity_poly.entity_id
_entity_poly.type
_entity_poly.pdbx_seq_one_letter_code
_entity_poly.pdbx_strand_id
1 'polypeptide(L)' 'MLTMEQLYDVEKLQKEVEVFDKIELKLNWDMLRDREADHFDFLHYENNELIALLNIR' A
#
# COMPACT_ATOMS: atom_id res chain seq x y z
N MET A 1 8.82 -0.82 -8.35
CA MET A 1 8.21 0.51 -8.52
C MET A 1 6.71 0.33 -8.69
N LEU A 2 5.94 0.82 -7.72
CA LEU A 2 4.49 0.86 -7.82
C LEU A 2 4.07 1.93 -8.85
N THR A 3 2.98 1.69 -9.57
CA THR A 3 2.40 2.73 -10.44
C THR A 3 1.74 3.82 -9.59
N MET A 4 1.48 4.99 -10.19
CA MET A 4 0.72 6.05 -9.52
C MET A 4 -0.67 5.58 -9.06
N GLU A 5 -1.30 4.68 -9.82
CA GLU A 5 -2.58 4.07 -9.48
C GLU A 5 -2.45 3.17 -8.24
N GLN A 6 -1.43 2.30 -8.21
CA GLN A 6 -1.17 1.45 -7.04
C GLN A 6 -0.83 2.27 -5.78
N LEU A 7 -0.09 3.37 -5.92
CA LEU A 7 0.19 4.27 -4.80
C LEU A 7 -1.09 4.94 -4.28
N TYR A 8 -2.00 5.33 -5.16
CA TYR A 8 -3.30 5.87 -4.79
C TYR A 8 -4.16 4.83 -4.06
N ASP A 9 -4.19 3.60 -4.55
CA ASP A 9 -4.91 2.49 -3.92
C ASP A 9 -4.37 2.18 -2.52
N VAL A 10 -3.04 2.18 -2.36
CA VAL A 10 -2.38 2.00 -1.05
C VAL A 10 -2.75 3.13 -0.10
N GLU A 11 -2.83 4.37 -0.58
CA GLU A 11 -3.21 5.53 0.26
C GLU A 11 -4.67 5.42 0.71
N LYS A 12 -5.56 4.99 -0.19
CA LYS A 12 -6.96 4.74 0.12
C LYS A 12 -7.10 3.64 1.18
N LEU A 13 -6.45 2.49 0.96
CA LEU A 13 -6.46 1.37 1.89
C LEU A 13 -5.90 1.76 3.27
N GLN A 14 -4.78 2.50 3.31
CA GLN A 14 -4.22 3.00 4.56
C GLN A 14 -5.26 3.81 5.34
N LYS A 15 -5.89 4.80 4.71
CA LYS A 15 -6.89 5.65 5.37
C LYS A 15 -8.06 4.84 5.92
N GLU A 16 -8.54 3.85 5.18
CA GLU A 16 -9.65 3.00 5.63
C GLU A 16 -9.28 2.19 6.87
N VAL A 17 -8.10 1.56 6.87
CA VAL A 17 -7.60 0.78 8.03
C VAL A 17 -7.37 1.69 9.24
N GLU A 18 -6.73 2.85 9.05
CA GLU A 18 -6.46 3.81 10.13
C GLU A 18 -7.75 4.35 10.76
N VAL A 19 -8.77 4.66 9.95
CA VAL A 19 -10.08 5.11 10.44
C VAL A 19 -10.80 4.00 11.20
N PHE A 20 -10.76 2.77 10.69
CA PHE A 20 -11.45 1.62 11.28
C PHE A 20 -10.81 1.19 12.61
N ASP A 21 -9.50 0.95 12.62
CA ASP A 21 -8.77 0.45 13.79
C ASP A 21 -8.27 1.57 14.72
N LYS A 22 -8.42 2.84 14.32
CA LYS A 22 -7.93 4.03 15.04
C LYS A 22 -6.43 3.96 15.32
N ILE A 23 -5.70 3.41 14.36
CA ILE A 23 -4.23 3.33 14.36
C ILE A 23 -3.66 4.30 13.33
N GLU A 24 -2.35 4.50 13.39
CA GLU A 24 -1.59 5.21 12.35
C GLU A 24 -0.55 4.23 11.78
N LEU A 25 -0.68 3.91 10.49
CA LEU A 25 0.25 3.07 9.77
C LEU A 25 1.44 3.91 9.31
N LYS A 26 2.61 3.62 9.86
CA LYS A 26 3.86 4.31 9.49
C LYS A 26 4.46 3.74 8.21
N LEU A 27 3.75 3.90 7.09
CA LEU A 27 4.26 3.57 5.77
C LEU A 27 5.32 4.60 5.35
N ASN A 28 6.46 4.11 4.85
CA ASN A 28 7.50 4.96 4.29
C ASN A 28 7.18 5.26 2.82
N TRP A 29 6.47 6.36 2.58
CA TRP A 29 6.00 6.78 1.25
C TRP A 29 7.14 7.09 0.27
N ASP A 30 8.24 7.67 0.74
CA ASP A 30 9.42 7.93 -0.08
C ASP A 30 10.02 6.60 -0.56
N MET A 31 10.09 5.60 0.31
CA MET A 31 10.54 4.25 -0.04
C MET A 31 9.59 3.54 -1.02
N LEU A 32 8.27 3.71 -0.88
CA LEU A 32 7.28 3.11 -1.79
C LEU A 32 7.37 3.68 -3.21
N ARG A 33 7.70 4.98 -3.34
CA ARG A 33 7.82 5.70 -4.62
C ARG A 33 9.14 5.41 -5.33
N ASP A 34 10.24 5.42 -4.58
CA ASP A 34 11.59 5.46 -5.17
C ASP A 34 12.29 4.09 -5.22
N ARG A 35 11.67 3.01 -4.72
CA ARG A 35 12.30 1.67 -4.80
C ARG A 35 12.16 1.06 -6.19
N GLU A 36 13.27 0.46 -6.65
CA GLU A 36 13.24 -0.54 -7.73
C GLU A 36 12.25 -1.65 -7.36
N ALA A 37 11.65 -2.31 -8.36
CA ALA A 37 10.66 -3.36 -8.12
C ALA A 37 11.29 -4.56 -7.39
N ASP A 38 11.38 -4.47 -6.06
CA ASP A 38 11.70 -5.61 -5.23
C ASP A 38 10.48 -6.53 -5.19
N HIS A 39 10.73 -7.83 -5.27
CA HIS A 39 9.69 -8.88 -5.33
C HIS A 39 8.91 -9.07 -4.01
N PHE A 40 9.00 -8.12 -3.08
CA PHE A 40 8.48 -8.24 -1.72
C PHE A 40 7.24 -7.39 -1.46
N ASP A 41 6.64 -6.84 -2.54
CA ASP A 41 5.46 -6.00 -2.50
C ASP A 41 4.27 -6.80 -3.00
N PHE A 42 3.49 -7.30 -2.06
CA PHE A 42 2.33 -8.11 -2.34
C PHE A 42 1.09 -7.24 -2.22
N LEU A 43 0.52 -6.89 -3.37
CA LEU A 43 -0.76 -6.20 -3.50
C LEU A 43 -1.83 -7.25 -3.81
N HIS A 44 -2.87 -7.34 -2.98
CA HIS A 44 -4.00 -8.23 -3.22
C HIS A 44 -5.24 -7.42 -3.58
N TYR A 45 -5.75 -7.66 -4.79
CA TYR A 45 -6.91 -6.99 -5.35
C TYR A 45 -8.11 -7.93 -5.43
N GLU A 46 -9.27 -7.44 -5.01
CA GLU A 46 -10.56 -8.10 -5.22
C GLU A 46 -11.53 -7.10 -5.85
N ASN A 47 -12.24 -7.50 -6.91
CA ASN A 47 -13.19 -6.64 -7.63
C ASN A 47 -12.60 -5.28 -8.06
N ASN A 48 -11.33 -5.26 -8.51
CA ASN A 48 -10.58 -4.05 -8.86
C ASN A 48 -10.32 -3.08 -7.69
N GLU A 49 -10.44 -3.54 -6.45
CA GLU A 49 -10.14 -2.77 -5.24
C GLU A 49 -8.97 -3.42 -4.49
N LEU A 50 -8.01 -2.60 -4.05
CA LEU A 50 -6.90 -3.07 -3.22
C LEU A 50 -7.40 -3.30 -1.79
N ILE A 51 -7.44 -4.55 -1.36
CA ILE A 51 -7.95 -4.92 -0.03
C ILE A 51 -6.85 -5.33 0.95
N ALA A 52 -5.65 -5.65 0.44
CA ALA A 52 -4.51 -5.94 1.31
C ALA A 52 -3.18 -5.56 0.65
N LEU A 53 -2.27 -5.07 1.49
CA LEU A 53 -0.87 -4.80 1.15
C LEU A 53 0.02 -5.48 2.18
N LEU A 54 1.01 -6.24 1.69
CA LEU A 54 2.10 -6.78 2.51
C LEU A 54 3.43 -6.37 1.88
N ASN A 55 4.25 -5.69 2.68
CA ASN A 55 5.65 -5.41 2.34
C ASN A 55 6.52 -6.23 3.29
N ILE A 56 7.37 -7.09 2.73
CA ILE A 56 8.36 -7.83 3.52
C ILE A 56 9.70 -7.13 3.34
N ARG A 57 10.36 -6.83 4.45
CA ARG A 57 11.72 -6.28 4.48
C ARG A 57 12.59 -7.11 5.40
#